data_AF-A0A9E4B881-F1
#
_entry.id   AF-A0A9E4B881-F1
#
_cell.length_a   1.000
_cell.length_b   1.000
_cell.length_c   1.000
_cell.angle_alpha   90.00
_cell.angle_beta   90.00
_cell.angle_gamma   90.00
#
_symmetry.space_group_name_H-M   'P 1'
#
loop_
_entity.id
_entity.type
_entity.pdbx_description
1 polymer ?
#
loop_
_entity_poly.entity_id
_entity_poly.type
_entity_poly.pdbx_seq_one_letter_code
_entity_poly.pdbx_strand_id
1 'polypeptide(L)'
;MAVCTDEFFALAKTEAMGWDMPGLPLVVVPHPLAKRGDAECRAFAADVLDEVAAALTADPETLEAKYRAKTLQGRSGRRYRSLFESEFNAPDAPPTLKGPDSIEALNRLFLSRGWTDGLPVLPPTPARCQAML
;
A
#
# COMPACT_ATOMS: atom_id res chain seq x y z
N MET A 1 2.95 -9.39 13.28
CA MET A 1 3.78 -8.20 12.99
C MET A 1 4.17 -8.23 11.52
N ALA A 2 4.29 -7.06 10.88
CA ALA A 2 4.89 -6.91 9.56
C ALA A 2 5.95 -5.78 9.57
N VAL A 3 6.92 -5.87 8.67
CA VAL A 3 7.91 -4.81 8.40
C VAL A 3 7.68 -4.30 6.98
N CYS A 4 7.54 -2.99 6.80
CA CYS A 4 7.29 -2.37 5.50
C CYS A 4 8.08 -1.07 5.36
N THR A 5 8.25 -0.54 4.15
CA THR A 5 8.81 0.81 4.00
C THR A 5 7.74 1.88 4.24
N ASP A 6 8.14 3.11 4.55
CA ASP A 6 7.23 4.25 4.73
C ASP A 6 6.24 4.43 3.56
N GLU A 7 6.67 4.18 2.33
CA GLU A 7 5.81 4.23 1.13
C GLU A 7 4.67 3.20 1.12
N PHE A 8 4.82 2.04 1.78
CA PHE A 8 3.81 0.98 1.83
C PHE A 8 3.01 0.95 3.14
N PHE A 9 3.27 1.88 4.05
CA PHE A 9 2.62 1.88 5.37
C PHE A 9 1.09 1.97 5.27
N ALA A 10 0.57 2.85 4.40
CA ALA A 10 -0.87 3.02 4.22
C ALA A 10 -1.53 1.72 3.74
N LEU A 11 -0.93 1.04 2.76
CA LEU A 11 -1.41 -0.24 2.26
C LEU A 11 -1.40 -1.31 3.36
N ALA A 12 -0.27 -1.47 4.06
CA ALA A 12 -0.14 -2.43 5.14
C ALA A 12 -1.17 -2.17 6.27
N LYS A 13 -1.46 -0.91 6.55
CA LYS A 13 -2.47 -0.51 7.53
C LYS A 13 -3.89 -0.87 7.09
N THR A 14 -4.24 -0.58 5.83
CA THR A 14 -5.55 -0.95 5.25
C THR A 14 -5.73 -2.45 5.22
N GLU A 15 -4.71 -3.21 4.82
CA GLU A 15 -4.76 -4.67 4.82
C GLU A 15 -4.97 -5.22 6.23
N ALA A 16 -4.18 -4.75 7.21
CA ALA A 16 -4.35 -5.14 8.61
C ALA A 16 -5.77 -4.85 9.13
N MET A 17 -6.38 -3.72 8.76
CA MET A 17 -7.78 -3.43 9.09
C MET A 17 -8.76 -4.39 8.40
N GLY A 18 -8.52 -4.74 7.14
CA GLY A 18 -9.35 -5.69 6.38
C GLY A 18 -9.36 -7.10 6.99
N TRP A 19 -8.27 -7.50 7.64
CA TRP A 19 -8.15 -8.75 8.39
C TRP A 19 -8.66 -8.65 9.84
N ASP A 20 -9.32 -7.55 10.22
CA ASP A 20 -9.77 -7.26 11.59
C ASP A 20 -8.61 -7.24 12.62
N MET A 21 -7.42 -6.83 12.18
CA MET A 21 -6.22 -6.66 12.99
C MET A 21 -5.73 -5.21 12.99
N PRO A 22 -6.55 -4.20 13.34
CA PRO A 22 -6.19 -2.78 13.23
C PRO A 22 -5.01 -2.36 14.12
N GLY A 23 -4.70 -3.14 15.17
CA GLY A 23 -3.55 -2.97 16.06
C GLY A 23 -2.34 -3.84 15.71
N LEU A 24 -2.33 -4.51 14.54
CA LEU A 24 -1.20 -5.32 14.09
C LEU A 24 0.10 -4.47 14.11
N PRO A 25 1.18 -4.94 14.78
CA PRO A 25 2.43 -4.21 14.77
C PRO A 25 3.01 -4.04 13.36
N LEU A 26 3.14 -2.79 12.92
CA LEU A 26 3.72 -2.38 11.65
C LEU A 26 5.00 -1.57 11.91
N VAL A 27 6.14 -2.23 11.80
CA VAL A 27 7.46 -1.58 11.91
C VAL A 27 7.83 -1.01 10.55
N VAL A 28 8.37 0.20 10.53
CA VAL A 28 8.61 0.94 9.29
C VAL A 28 10.08 1.24 9.10
N VAL A 29 10.59 0.89 7.92
CA VAL A 29 11.95 1.22 7.48
C VAL A 29 11.94 2.28 6.37
N PRO A 30 13.03 3.01 6.14
CA PRO A 30 13.06 4.04 5.09
C PRO A 30 12.99 3.46 3.66
N HIS A 31 12.19 4.07 2.77
CA HIS A 31 12.28 3.86 1.32
C HIS A 31 13.33 4.78 0.67
N PRO A 32 13.92 4.42 -0.50
CA PRO A 32 13.95 3.08 -1.13
C PRO A 32 14.94 2.16 -0.44
N LEU A 33 14.73 0.85 -0.46
CA LEU A 33 15.76 -0.12 -0.02
C LEU A 33 16.71 -0.50 -1.16
N ALA A 34 16.29 -0.32 -2.41
CA ALA A 34 17.10 -0.63 -3.57
C ALA A 34 18.33 0.29 -3.67
N LYS A 35 19.43 -0.25 -4.22
CA LYS A 35 20.69 0.47 -4.48
C LYS A 35 21.40 1.03 -3.24
N ARG A 36 21.07 0.56 -2.06
CA ARG A 36 21.80 0.88 -0.82
C ARG A 36 22.95 -0.09 -0.59
N GLY A 37 24.01 0.41 0.03
CA GLY A 37 25.16 -0.41 0.42
C GLY A 37 24.91 -1.18 1.72
N ASP A 38 25.67 -2.24 1.95
CA ASP A 38 25.57 -3.08 3.16
C ASP A 38 25.65 -2.29 4.48
N ALA A 39 26.53 -1.29 4.56
CA ALA A 39 26.70 -0.48 5.75
C ALA A 39 25.44 0.34 6.07
N GLU A 40 24.80 0.90 5.03
CA GLU A 40 23.56 1.65 5.18
C GLU A 40 22.42 0.73 5.59
N CYS A 41 22.29 -0.44 4.96
CA CYS A 41 21.31 -1.45 5.33
C CYS A 41 21.44 -1.91 6.80
N ARG A 42 22.68 -2.10 7.28
CA ARG A 42 22.94 -2.44 8.69
C ARG A 42 22.53 -1.30 9.63
N ALA A 43 22.79 -0.05 9.25
CA ALA A 43 22.38 1.11 10.05
C ALA A 43 20.86 1.16 10.21
N PHE A 44 20.10 1.03 9.11
CA PHE A 44 18.62 1.02 9.20
C PHE A 44 18.10 -0.15 10.03
N ALA A 45 18.70 -1.33 9.88
CA ALA A 45 18.32 -2.49 10.68
C ALA A 45 18.57 -2.26 12.17
N ALA A 46 19.71 -1.66 12.52
CA ALA A 46 20.02 -1.31 13.91
C ALA A 46 19.02 -0.28 14.48
N ASP A 47 18.63 0.73 13.69
CA ASP A 47 17.70 1.78 14.11
C ASP A 47 16.29 1.25 14.44
N VAL A 48 15.86 0.16 13.81
CA VAL A 48 14.51 -0.42 14.03
C VAL A 48 14.51 -1.65 14.92
N LEU A 49 15.67 -2.18 15.30
CA LEU A 49 15.79 -3.47 15.99
C LEU A 49 15.04 -3.47 17.32
N ASP A 50 15.14 -2.39 18.09
CA ASP A 50 14.44 -2.26 19.38
C ASP A 50 12.92 -2.19 19.18
N GLU A 51 12.44 -1.54 18.11
CA GLU A 51 11.02 -1.51 17.78
C GLU A 51 10.51 -2.90 17.38
N VAL A 52 11.29 -3.65 16.59
CA VAL A 52 10.99 -5.05 16.23
C VAL A 52 10.94 -5.94 17.46
N ALA A 53 11.95 -5.85 18.33
CA ALA A 53 11.98 -6.63 19.57
C ALA A 53 10.73 -6.32 20.42
N ALA A 54 10.44 -5.04 20.67
CA ALA A 54 9.25 -4.64 21.41
C ALA A 54 7.94 -5.09 20.74
N ALA A 55 7.85 -5.03 19.42
CA ALA A 55 6.67 -5.49 18.66
C ALA A 55 6.42 -7.00 18.78
N LEU A 56 7.47 -7.77 19.05
CA LEU A 56 7.39 -9.22 19.20
C LEU A 56 7.22 -9.67 20.66
N THR A 57 7.62 -8.85 21.63
CA THR A 57 7.69 -9.28 23.04
C THR A 57 6.81 -8.48 24.01
N ALA A 58 6.31 -7.31 23.62
CA ALA A 58 5.48 -6.51 24.52
C ALA A 58 4.07 -7.08 24.67
N ASP A 59 3.37 -6.60 25.69
CA ASP A 59 1.99 -6.95 25.98
C ASP A 59 1.05 -6.64 24.78
N PRO A 60 0.16 -7.58 24.38
CA PRO A 60 -0.72 -7.39 23.24
C PRO A 60 -1.66 -6.19 23.33
N GLU A 61 -2.23 -5.88 24.51
CA GLU A 61 -3.16 -4.74 24.66
C GLU A 61 -2.41 -3.41 24.47
N THR A 62 -1.20 -3.34 25.02
CA THR A 62 -0.28 -2.21 24.84
C THR A 62 0.09 -2.02 23.36
N LEU A 63 0.38 -3.12 22.67
CA LEU A 63 0.70 -3.12 21.23
C LEU A 63 -0.51 -2.68 20.40
N GLU A 64 -1.70 -3.21 20.70
CA GLU A 64 -2.92 -2.88 19.97
C GLU A 64 -3.20 -1.37 20.01
N ALA A 65 -3.16 -0.76 21.19
CA ALA A 65 -3.38 0.68 21.34
C ALA A 65 -2.33 1.50 20.59
N LYS A 66 -1.03 1.16 20.75
CA LYS A 66 0.09 1.84 20.10
C LYS A 66 -0.04 1.79 18.57
N TYR A 67 -0.22 0.60 18.02
CA TYR A 67 -0.19 0.40 16.57
C TYR A 67 -1.51 0.73 15.90
N ARG A 68 -2.66 0.68 16.61
CA ARG A 68 -3.92 1.23 16.11
C ARG A 68 -3.78 2.73 15.84
N ALA A 69 -3.19 3.48 16.77
CA ALA A 69 -2.98 4.93 16.67
C ALA A 69 -1.80 5.34 15.76
N LYS A 70 -0.87 4.43 15.44
CA LYS A 70 0.29 4.71 14.59
C LYS A 70 -0.19 5.19 13.21
N THR A 71 0.27 6.38 12.83
CA THR A 71 0.09 6.98 11.51
C THR A 71 1.43 7.47 11.00
N LEU A 72 1.62 7.52 9.69
CA LEU A 72 2.78 8.14 9.06
C LEU A 72 2.32 9.25 8.13
N GLN A 73 2.94 10.42 8.25
CA GLN A 73 2.77 11.49 7.28
C GLN A 73 3.54 11.12 6.01
N GLY A 74 2.85 11.01 4.88
CA GLY A 74 3.50 10.81 3.59
C GLY A 74 4.46 11.96 3.30
N ARG A 75 5.68 11.66 2.85
CA ARG A 75 6.64 12.69 2.44
C ARG A 75 6.00 13.53 1.33
N SER A 76 6.04 14.86 1.49
CA SER A 76 5.53 15.84 0.52
C SER A 76 6.41 15.96 -0.72
N GLY A 77 6.63 14.85 -1.41
CA GLY A 77 7.08 14.80 -2.80
C GLY A 77 5.87 14.55 -3.70
N ARG A 78 6.00 14.90 -5.00
CA ARG A 78 4.99 14.71 -6.06
C ARG A 78 4.05 13.56 -5.72
N ARG A 79 2.82 13.88 -5.33
CA ARG A 79 1.81 12.93 -4.83
C ARG A 79 1.58 11.90 -5.93
N TYR A 80 2.29 10.78 -5.88
CA TYR A 80 1.85 9.60 -6.58
C TYR A 80 0.54 9.26 -5.89
N ARG A 81 -0.59 9.54 -6.54
CA ARG A 81 -1.88 9.05 -6.06
C ARG A 81 -1.70 7.54 -6.06
N SER A 82 -1.57 6.97 -4.86
CA SER A 82 -1.42 5.53 -4.73
C SER A 82 -2.54 4.87 -5.52
N LEU A 83 -2.20 3.80 -6.25
CA LEU A 83 -3.16 2.95 -6.96
C LEU A 83 -4.36 2.57 -6.07
N PHE A 84 -4.14 2.56 -4.76
CA PHE A 84 -5.07 2.13 -3.72
C PHE A 84 -5.65 3.30 -2.89
N GLU A 85 -5.17 4.53 -3.08
CA GLU A 85 -5.66 5.72 -2.38
C GLU A 85 -6.67 6.45 -3.29
N SER A 86 -7.78 5.76 -3.60
CA SER A 86 -8.88 6.35 -4.37
C SER A 86 -10.23 6.10 -3.69
N GLU A 87 -11.22 6.93 -4.05
CA GLU A 87 -12.63 6.86 -3.61
C GLU A 87 -13.27 5.47 -3.81
N PHE A 88 -12.64 4.57 -4.57
CA PHE A 88 -13.10 3.20 -4.78
C PHE A 88 -12.91 2.25 -3.59
N ASN A 89 -12.15 2.65 -2.57
CA ASN A 89 -12.05 1.91 -1.30
C ASN A 89 -12.96 2.52 -0.20
N ALA A 90 -13.79 3.52 -0.54
CA ALA A 90 -14.75 4.08 0.40
C ALA A 90 -15.90 3.09 0.67
N PRO A 91 -16.54 3.10 1.86
CA PRO A 91 -17.65 2.20 2.17
C PRO A 91 -18.83 2.28 1.18
N ASP A 92 -18.97 3.41 0.49
CA ASP A 92 -20.02 3.72 -0.49
C ASP A 92 -19.56 3.64 -1.95
N ALA A 93 -18.35 3.11 -2.20
CA ALA A 93 -17.84 2.94 -3.55
C ALA A 93 -18.71 1.97 -4.38
N PRO A 94 -19.01 2.29 -5.66
CA PRO A 94 -19.75 1.37 -6.51
C PRO A 94 -18.91 0.12 -6.82
N PRO A 95 -19.50 -1.09 -6.84
CA PRO A 95 -18.76 -2.34 -7.07
C PRO A 95 -18.22 -2.46 -8.51
N THR A 96 -18.75 -1.66 -9.44
CA THR A 96 -18.32 -1.64 -10.84
C THR A 96 -18.26 -0.20 -11.34
N LEU A 97 -17.25 0.09 -12.16
CA LEU A 97 -17.16 1.33 -12.92
C LEU A 97 -17.52 1.04 -14.37
N LYS A 98 -18.50 1.76 -14.92
CA LYS A 98 -18.71 1.75 -16.37
C LYS A 98 -17.61 2.59 -17.03
N GLY A 99 -16.60 1.90 -17.57
CA GLY A 99 -15.49 2.52 -18.28
C GLY A 99 -15.89 3.04 -19.67
N PRO A 100 -15.06 3.90 -20.29
CA PRO A 100 -15.23 4.32 -21.68
C PRO A 100 -15.17 3.14 -22.65
N ASP A 101 -15.90 3.25 -23.78
CA ASP A 101 -16.03 2.17 -24.76
C ASP A 101 -14.81 2.01 -25.70
N SER A 102 -13.79 2.87 -25.61
CA SER A 102 -12.56 2.77 -26.39
C SER A 102 -11.33 2.52 -25.53
N ILE A 103 -10.37 1.78 -26.09
CA ILE A 103 -9.09 1.45 -25.43
C ILE A 103 -8.34 2.74 -25.08
N GLU A 104 -8.32 3.73 -25.98
CA GLU A 104 -7.63 5.00 -25.77
C GLU A 104 -8.26 5.81 -24.63
N ALA A 105 -9.60 5.87 -24.58
CA ALA A 105 -10.31 6.61 -23.54
C ALA A 105 -10.18 5.91 -22.17
N LEU A 106 -10.18 4.58 -22.14
CA LEU A 106 -9.93 3.80 -20.93
C LEU A 106 -8.51 4.03 -20.41
N ASN A 107 -7.50 3.93 -21.28
CA ASN A 107 -6.11 4.17 -20.90
C ASN A 107 -5.91 5.60 -20.39
N ARG A 108 -6.52 6.59 -21.05
CA ARG A 108 -6.50 7.99 -20.58
C ARG A 108 -7.12 8.13 -19.19
N LEU A 109 -8.27 7.50 -18.95
CA LEU A 109 -8.91 7.49 -17.63
C LEU A 109 -7.99 6.89 -16.57
N PHE A 110 -7.43 5.70 -16.82
CA PHE A 110 -6.56 5.01 -15.86
C PHE A 110 -5.28 5.80 -15.59
N LEU A 111 -4.64 6.35 -16.63
CA LEU A 111 -3.47 7.22 -16.47
C LEU A 111 -3.80 8.48 -15.67
N SER A 112 -4.92 9.15 -15.98
CA SER A 112 -5.34 10.38 -15.28
C SER A 112 -5.66 10.15 -13.80
N ARG A 113 -6.10 8.93 -13.45
CA ARG A 113 -6.45 8.52 -12.09
C ARG A 113 -5.25 7.99 -11.29
N GLY A 114 -4.16 7.63 -11.97
CA GLY A 114 -3.04 6.91 -11.37
C GLY A 114 -3.38 5.44 -11.08
N TRP A 115 -4.29 4.84 -11.88
CA TRP A 115 -4.77 3.45 -11.73
C TRP A 115 -4.02 2.44 -12.60
N THR A 116 -2.91 2.86 -13.22
CA THR A 116 -2.05 2.01 -14.04
C THR A 116 -0.59 2.30 -13.70
N ASP A 117 0.26 1.30 -13.88
CA ASP A 117 1.73 1.38 -13.80
C ASP A 117 2.37 1.96 -15.07
N GLY A 118 1.54 2.30 -16.08
CA GLY A 118 1.96 2.81 -17.38
C GLY A 118 1.84 1.77 -18.49
N LEU A 119 1.51 0.51 -18.18
CA LEU A 119 1.17 -0.50 -19.18
C LEU A 119 -0.25 -0.26 -19.74
N PRO A 120 -0.50 -0.64 -21.01
CA PRO A 120 -1.82 -0.53 -21.60
C PRO A 120 -2.85 -1.38 -20.86
N VAL A 121 -3.93 -0.74 -20.44
CA VAL A 121 -5.10 -1.41 -19.86
C VAL A 121 -5.99 -1.88 -21.01
N LEU A 122 -6.20 -3.18 -21.10
CA LEU A 122 -7.11 -3.78 -22.05
C LEU A 122 -8.48 -3.99 -21.39
N PRO A 123 -9.59 -3.52 -21.99
CA PRO A 123 -10.91 -3.75 -21.45
C PRO A 123 -11.20 -5.26 -21.42
N PRO A 124 -11.63 -5.80 -20.27
CA PRO A 124 -12.01 -7.21 -20.17
C PRO A 124 -13.30 -7.41 -20.98
N THR A 125 -13.25 -8.26 -22.00
CA THR A 125 -14.46 -8.81 -22.64
C THR A 125 -14.63 -10.24 -22.16
N PRO A 126 -15.86 -10.78 -22.08
CA PRO A 126 -16.06 -12.17 -21.65
C PRO A 126 -15.19 -13.18 -22.44
N ALA A 127 -15.06 -12.97 -23.75
CA ALA A 127 -14.21 -13.80 -24.61
C ALA A 127 -12.71 -13.70 -24.25
N ARG A 128 -12.20 -12.50 -23.96
CA ARG A 128 -10.81 -12.30 -23.53
C ARG A 128 -10.55 -12.86 -22.14
N CYS A 129 -11.47 -12.67 -21.20
CA CYS A 129 -11.38 -13.26 -19.87
C CYS A 129 -11.36 -14.79 -19.93
N GLN A 130 -12.17 -15.41 -20.78
CA GLN A 130 -12.13 -16.87 -21.01
C GLN A 130 -10.80 -17.32 -21.61
N ALA A 131 -10.19 -16.50 -22.47
CA ALA A 131 -8.89 -16.79 -23.08
C ALA A 131 -7.69 -16.43 -22.19
N MET A 132 -7.90 -15.82 -21.02
CA MET A 132 -6.86 -15.23 -20.16
C MET A 132 -5.95 -14.24 -20.91
N LEU A 133 -6.58 -13.38 -21.72
CA LEU A 133 -5.99 -12.28 -22.49
C LEU A 133 -6.41 -10.93 -21.93
#